data_AF-A0A8B9UY73-F1
#
_entry.id   AF-A0A8B9UY73-F1
#
_cell.length_a   1.000
_cell.length_b   1.000
_cell.length_c   1.000
_cell.angle_alpha   90.00
_cell.angle_beta   90.00
_cell.angle_gamma   90.00
#
_symmetry.space_group_name_H-M   'P 1'
#
loop_
_entity.id
_entity.type
_entity.pdbx_description
1 polymer ?
#
loop_
_entity_poly.entity_id
_entity_poly.type
_entity_poly.pdbx_seq_one_letter_code
_entity_poly.pdbx_strand_id
1 'polypeptide(L)'
;LPQRLTFPLLSVTLLVSFGSSMLYGYNLAVVNSPAVHIKDFYNATWSWRYGHGLAPGPLTLLYSLTVSTFALGGLGGSLLVGLLVARYGRRGTLSRSSLLVLLAGGFMGFSRELGSPEMVIIGRSITGLHAGICLSVVPLYLGEIAPKNLRGFLGLMPSIFICLGVFSAQVLGLPELLGKERYWPLFLAVVVVPASLQLLLLHCFPESPRYLLIEKNDVCGATEALRRFLGTPDVQDAVQEMKEEQRSLSSVETTSVGQLLRDRAVRWQTLSVAVVNAGMQLSGIDAVSPTGSSPRDPALWGRAETWQLVAPSSGAPLLTPSPVPHRSGFTPTPSSRTRASPGPRSPTPPWAPAPSRSWQG
;
A
#
# COMPACT_ATOMS: atom_id res chain seq x y z
N LEU A 1 19.72 21.65 -11.66
CA LEU A 1 18.81 21.60 -12.84
C LEU A 1 17.47 21.02 -12.44
N PRO A 2 16.32 21.51 -12.93
CA PRO A 2 15.04 20.88 -12.64
C PRO A 2 15.08 19.48 -13.27
N GLN A 3 15.19 18.44 -12.44
CA GLN A 3 15.18 17.05 -12.90
C GLN A 3 13.83 16.80 -13.58
N ARG A 4 13.83 16.81 -14.92
CA ARG A 4 12.63 16.61 -15.74
C ARG A 4 12.25 15.13 -15.69
N LEU A 5 10.95 14.86 -15.75
CA LEU A 5 10.43 13.51 -15.95
C LEU A 5 10.95 12.98 -17.28
N THR A 6 11.78 11.95 -17.25
CA THR A 6 12.31 11.34 -18.46
C THR A 6 11.37 10.24 -18.96
N PHE A 7 11.34 10.05 -20.28
CA PHE A 7 10.61 8.96 -20.92
C PHE A 7 10.95 7.57 -20.35
N PRO A 8 12.23 7.18 -20.15
CA PRO A 8 12.57 5.87 -19.57
C PRO A 8 12.06 5.70 -18.14
N LEU A 9 12.14 6.73 -17.30
CA LEU A 9 11.65 6.68 -15.92
C LEU A 9 10.12 6.50 -15.87
N LEU A 10 9.39 7.27 -16.68
CA LEU A 10 7.94 7.14 -16.80
C LEU A 10 7.56 5.75 -17.33
N SER A 11 8.24 5.27 -18.37
CA SER A 11 7.97 3.96 -18.97
C SER A 11 8.16 2.81 -17.99
N VAL A 12 9.25 2.84 -17.21
CA VAL A 12 9.49 1.86 -16.14
C VAL A 12 8.41 1.91 -15.08
N THR A 13 8.02 3.11 -14.69
CA THR A 13 7.02 3.29 -13.65
C THR A 13 5.68 2.74 -14.10
N LEU A 14 5.22 3.11 -15.29
CA LEU A 14 3.97 2.60 -15.86
C LEU A 14 4.03 1.09 -16.04
N LEU A 15 5.14 0.54 -16.53
CA LEU A 15 5.29 -0.90 -16.72
C LEU A 15 5.20 -1.67 -15.40
N VAL A 16 5.97 -1.26 -14.39
CA VAL A 16 6.01 -1.95 -13.09
C VAL A 16 4.68 -1.78 -12.35
N SER A 17 4.07 -0.60 -12.39
CA SER A 17 2.75 -0.39 -11.80
C SER A 17 1.66 -1.19 -12.52
N PHE A 18 1.70 -1.27 -13.85
CA PHE A 18 0.75 -2.06 -14.64
C PHE A 18 0.92 -3.57 -14.42
N GLY A 19 2.13 -4.10 -14.44
CA GLY A 19 2.37 -5.54 -14.35
C GLY A 19 2.38 -6.11 -12.93
N SER A 20 2.36 -5.25 -11.90
CA SER A 20 2.40 -5.67 -10.50
C SER A 20 1.25 -5.08 -9.69
N SER A 21 1.16 -3.75 -9.58
CA SER A 21 0.17 -3.07 -8.74
C SER A 21 -1.25 -3.22 -9.28
N MET A 22 -1.44 -3.12 -10.59
CA MET A 22 -2.74 -3.38 -11.21
C MET A 22 -3.17 -4.84 -11.06
N LEU A 23 -2.24 -5.80 -11.16
CA LEU A 23 -2.54 -7.21 -10.93
C LEU A 23 -3.01 -7.46 -9.50
N TYR A 24 -2.41 -6.78 -8.51
CA TYR A 24 -2.89 -6.86 -7.13
C TYR A 24 -4.35 -6.40 -7.03
N GLY A 25 -4.66 -5.21 -7.53
CA GLY A 25 -6.03 -4.68 -7.52
C GLY A 25 -7.01 -5.57 -8.28
N TYR A 26 -6.61 -6.11 -9.43
CA TYR A 26 -7.42 -7.04 -10.20
C TYR A 26 -7.73 -8.31 -9.41
N ASN A 27 -6.72 -8.94 -8.80
CA ASN A 27 -6.88 -10.17 -8.02
C ASN A 27 -7.68 -10.01 -6.72
N LEU A 28 -7.81 -8.78 -6.23
CA LEU A 28 -8.66 -8.45 -5.10
C LEU A 28 -10.14 -8.56 -5.48
N ALA A 29 -10.52 -8.09 -6.68
CA ALA A 29 -11.92 -8.01 -7.11
C ALA A 29 -12.37 -9.12 -8.08
N VAL A 30 -11.44 -9.80 -8.77
CA VAL A 30 -11.74 -10.79 -9.82
C VAL A 30 -12.59 -11.97 -9.32
N VAL A 31 -12.47 -12.36 -8.05
CA VAL A 31 -13.23 -13.51 -7.51
C VAL A 31 -14.69 -13.18 -7.24
N ASN A 32 -15.04 -11.89 -7.17
CA ASN A 32 -16.36 -11.45 -6.71
C ASN A 32 -17.45 -11.69 -7.76
N SER A 33 -17.20 -11.31 -9.01
CA SER A 33 -18.17 -11.49 -10.11
C SER A 33 -18.49 -12.97 -10.40
N PRO A 34 -17.50 -13.87 -10.63
CA PRO A 34 -17.75 -15.27 -10.94
C PRO A 34 -18.03 -16.14 -9.70
N ALA A 35 -18.32 -15.54 -8.53
CA ALA A 35 -18.48 -16.28 -7.27
C ALA A 35 -19.52 -17.40 -7.36
N VAL A 36 -20.64 -17.14 -8.03
CA VAL A 36 -21.71 -18.13 -8.26
C VAL A 36 -21.19 -19.26 -9.14
N HIS A 37 -20.57 -18.93 -10.27
CA HIS A 37 -20.04 -19.91 -11.22
C HIS A 37 -18.91 -20.78 -10.64
N ILE A 38 -18.05 -20.22 -9.79
CA ILE A 38 -17.00 -20.98 -9.09
C ILE A 38 -17.62 -21.97 -8.10
N LYS A 39 -18.66 -21.55 -7.35
CA LYS A 39 -19.39 -22.44 -6.43
C LYS A 39 -20.11 -23.55 -7.18
N ASP A 40 -20.74 -23.24 -8.31
CA ASP A 40 -21.40 -24.26 -9.15
C ASP A 40 -20.39 -25.26 -9.70
N PHE A 41 -19.22 -24.79 -10.14
CA PHE A 41 -18.11 -25.65 -10.56
C PHE A 41 -17.60 -26.58 -9.44
N TYR A 42 -17.47 -26.06 -8.21
CA TYR A 42 -17.05 -26.86 -7.06
C TYR A 42 -18.08 -27.94 -6.73
N ASN A 43 -19.37 -27.59 -6.75
CA ASN A 43 -20.45 -28.53 -6.51
C ASN A 43 -20.52 -29.61 -7.60
N ALA A 44 -20.41 -29.22 -8.88
CA ALA A 44 -20.41 -30.14 -10.02
C ALA A 44 -19.21 -31.10 -10.01
N THR A 45 -18.03 -30.60 -9.64
CA THR A 45 -16.84 -31.45 -9.52
C THR A 45 -16.98 -32.45 -8.37
N TRP A 46 -17.53 -32.01 -7.24
CA TRP A 46 -17.72 -32.90 -6.10
C TRP A 46 -18.79 -33.97 -6.37
N SER A 47 -19.91 -33.59 -6.99
CA SER A 47 -20.95 -34.55 -7.37
C SER A 47 -20.42 -35.59 -8.35
N TRP A 48 -19.54 -35.19 -9.27
CA TRP A 48 -18.86 -36.12 -10.17
C TRP A 48 -17.91 -37.08 -9.43
N ARG A 49 -17.16 -36.62 -8.41
CA ARG A 49 -16.20 -37.45 -7.67
C ARG A 49 -16.84 -38.38 -6.62
N TYR A 50 -17.86 -37.90 -5.92
CA TYR A 50 -18.41 -38.57 -4.72
C TYR A 50 -19.88 -38.99 -4.88
N GLY A 51 -20.51 -38.71 -6.02
CA GLY A 51 -21.89 -39.12 -6.31
C GLY A 51 -22.98 -38.32 -5.59
N HIS A 52 -22.63 -37.32 -4.77
CA HIS A 52 -23.57 -36.43 -4.10
C HIS A 52 -23.12 -34.98 -4.19
N GLY A 53 -24.06 -34.03 -4.21
CA GLY A 53 -23.75 -32.60 -4.15
C GLY A 53 -23.22 -32.15 -2.78
N LEU A 54 -22.54 -31.01 -2.75
CA LEU A 54 -22.15 -30.35 -1.50
C LEU A 54 -23.35 -29.64 -0.88
N ALA A 55 -23.50 -29.76 0.44
CA ALA A 55 -24.38 -28.88 1.19
C ALA A 55 -23.91 -27.41 1.10
N PRO A 56 -24.82 -26.42 1.21
CA PRO A 56 -24.48 -25.00 1.03
C PRO A 56 -23.47 -24.46 2.04
N GLY A 57 -23.43 -25.01 3.26
CA GLY A 57 -22.44 -24.66 4.29
C GLY A 57 -21.00 -25.00 3.88
N PRO A 58 -20.66 -26.29 3.67
CA PRO A 58 -19.35 -26.71 3.17
C PRO A 58 -18.92 -26.03 1.86
N LEU A 59 -19.87 -25.78 0.94
CA LEU A 59 -19.57 -25.09 -0.32
C LEU A 59 -19.11 -23.64 -0.08
N THR A 60 -19.78 -22.95 0.83
CA THR A 60 -19.41 -21.59 1.22
C THR A 60 -18.06 -21.59 1.93
N LEU A 61 -17.75 -22.58 2.78
CA LEU A 61 -16.44 -22.70 3.42
C LEU A 61 -15.31 -22.90 2.41
N LEU A 62 -15.51 -23.76 1.40
CA LEU A 62 -14.49 -24.01 0.36
C LEU A 62 -14.25 -22.76 -0.51
N TYR A 63 -15.32 -22.03 -0.83
CA TYR A 63 -15.21 -20.75 -1.51
C TYR A 63 -14.48 -19.71 -0.65
N SER A 64 -14.85 -19.57 0.63
CA SER A 64 -14.16 -18.67 1.57
C SER A 64 -12.68 -19.01 1.70
N LEU A 65 -12.32 -20.30 1.76
CA LEU A 65 -10.93 -20.75 1.75
C LEU A 65 -10.19 -20.29 0.48
N THR A 66 -10.84 -20.41 -0.69
CA THR A 66 -10.29 -19.94 -1.98
C THR A 66 -10.03 -18.43 -1.98
N VAL A 67 -10.89 -17.64 -1.31
CA VAL A 67 -10.70 -16.20 -1.16
C VAL A 67 -9.58 -15.89 -0.16
N SER A 68 -9.60 -16.50 1.03
CA SER A 68 -8.65 -16.22 2.12
C SER A 68 -7.22 -16.69 1.84
N THR A 69 -7.03 -17.73 1.03
CA THR A 69 -5.69 -18.22 0.63
C THR A 69 -4.87 -17.20 -0.13
N PHE A 70 -5.51 -16.24 -0.81
CA PHE A 70 -4.82 -15.09 -1.41
C PHE A 70 -4.14 -14.21 -0.35
N ALA A 71 -4.84 -13.90 0.76
CA ALA A 71 -4.28 -13.12 1.86
C ALA A 71 -3.16 -13.89 2.58
N LEU A 72 -3.33 -15.20 2.78
CA LEU A 72 -2.27 -16.07 3.34
C LEU A 72 -1.03 -16.11 2.43
N GLY A 73 -1.22 -16.20 1.11
CA GLY A 73 -0.14 -16.07 0.14
C GLY A 73 0.55 -14.72 0.24
N GLY A 74 -0.22 -13.64 0.34
CA GLY A 74 0.29 -12.27 0.52
C GLY A 74 1.17 -12.11 1.76
N LEU A 75 0.76 -12.70 2.89
CA LEU A 75 1.57 -12.75 4.11
C LEU A 75 2.88 -13.51 3.88
N GLY A 76 2.84 -14.67 3.22
CA GLY A 76 4.05 -15.40 2.86
C GLY A 76 4.98 -14.57 1.96
N GLY A 77 4.41 -13.82 1.03
CA GLY A 77 5.14 -13.01 0.06
C GLY A 77 5.84 -11.81 0.69
N SER A 78 5.16 -11.14 1.62
CA SER A 78 5.72 -10.00 2.35
C SER A 78 6.82 -10.40 3.32
N LEU A 79 6.81 -11.62 3.87
CA LEU A 79 7.91 -12.15 4.68
C LEU A 79 9.13 -12.53 3.84
N LEU A 80 8.91 -13.07 2.64
CA LEU A 80 9.98 -13.51 1.74
C LEU A 80 10.66 -12.36 0.98
N VAL A 81 10.04 -11.18 0.90
CA VAL A 81 10.53 -10.07 0.08
C VAL A 81 11.92 -9.60 0.46
N GLY A 82 12.25 -9.51 1.75
CA GLY A 82 13.56 -9.05 2.21
C GLY A 82 14.69 -9.96 1.73
N LEU A 83 14.48 -11.29 1.85
CA LEU A 83 15.43 -12.30 1.39
C LEU A 83 15.60 -12.27 -0.13
N LEU A 84 14.48 -12.13 -0.85
CA LEU A 84 14.48 -12.08 -2.31
C LEU A 84 15.20 -10.84 -2.81
N VAL A 85 14.86 -9.65 -2.32
CA VAL A 85 15.44 -8.39 -2.76
C VAL A 85 16.95 -8.31 -2.48
N ALA A 86 17.41 -8.85 -1.34
CA ALA A 86 18.84 -8.92 -1.03
C ALA A 86 19.59 -9.87 -1.98
N ARG A 87 19.08 -11.09 -2.17
CA ARG A 87 19.74 -12.11 -3.00
C ARG A 87 19.75 -11.78 -4.49
N TYR A 88 18.70 -11.13 -4.95
CA TYR A 88 18.35 -11.12 -6.36
C TYR A 88 18.11 -9.73 -6.95
N GLY A 89 18.19 -8.69 -6.12
CA GLY A 89 17.89 -7.33 -6.50
C GLY A 89 16.38 -7.09 -6.68
N ARG A 90 16.04 -5.82 -6.93
CA ARG A 90 14.66 -5.37 -7.06
C ARG A 90 14.06 -5.87 -8.38
N ARG A 91 14.77 -5.63 -9.49
CA ARG A 91 14.38 -6.07 -10.83
C ARG A 91 14.29 -7.60 -10.91
N GLY A 92 15.31 -8.31 -10.42
CA GLY A 92 15.30 -9.77 -10.44
C GLY A 92 14.16 -10.37 -9.62
N THR A 93 13.80 -9.75 -8.49
CA THR A 93 12.65 -10.16 -7.68
C THR A 93 11.32 -9.95 -8.41
N LEU A 94 11.11 -8.79 -9.06
CA LEU A 94 9.92 -8.53 -9.86
C LEU A 94 9.80 -9.49 -11.06
N SER A 95 10.92 -9.81 -11.72
CA SER A 95 10.92 -10.78 -12.83
C SER A 95 10.54 -12.18 -12.35
N ARG A 96 11.09 -12.65 -11.23
CA ARG A 96 10.75 -13.98 -10.68
C ARG A 96 9.33 -14.03 -10.12
N SER A 97 8.86 -12.96 -9.48
CA SER A 97 7.47 -12.90 -9.04
C SER A 97 6.53 -12.94 -10.25
N SER A 98 6.89 -12.35 -11.37
CA SER A 98 6.09 -12.40 -12.60
C SER A 98 5.95 -13.84 -13.13
N LEU A 99 7.00 -14.67 -13.03
CA LEU A 99 6.92 -16.09 -13.37
C LEU A 99 5.93 -16.86 -12.48
N LEU A 100 5.87 -16.52 -11.18
CA LEU A 100 4.92 -17.14 -10.25
C LEU A 100 3.47 -16.87 -10.66
N VAL A 101 3.14 -15.64 -11.07
CA VAL A 101 1.77 -15.31 -11.47
C VAL A 101 1.42 -15.88 -12.86
N LEU A 102 2.38 -16.08 -13.75
CA LEU A 102 2.16 -16.82 -15.01
C LEU A 102 1.77 -18.27 -14.73
N LEU A 103 2.51 -18.93 -13.82
CA LEU A 103 2.19 -20.28 -13.38
C LEU A 103 0.82 -20.35 -12.71
N ALA A 104 0.51 -19.38 -11.85
CA ALA A 104 -0.79 -19.28 -11.18
C ALA A 104 -1.94 -19.08 -12.17
N GLY A 105 -1.76 -18.21 -13.17
CA GLY A 105 -2.73 -17.98 -14.24
C GLY A 105 -2.96 -19.23 -15.08
N GLY A 106 -1.92 -20.03 -15.33
CA GLY A 106 -2.05 -21.36 -15.93
C GLY A 106 -2.89 -22.30 -15.09
N PHE A 107 -2.60 -22.43 -13.78
CA PHE A 107 -3.39 -23.26 -12.88
C PHE A 107 -4.86 -22.83 -12.82
N MET A 108 -5.14 -21.52 -12.76
CA MET A 108 -6.52 -21.02 -12.71
C MET A 108 -7.24 -21.17 -14.06
N GLY A 109 -6.57 -20.96 -15.18
CA GLY A 109 -7.14 -21.09 -16.52
C GLY A 109 -7.49 -22.53 -16.89
N PHE A 110 -6.61 -23.49 -16.59
CA PHE A 110 -6.82 -24.91 -16.90
C PHE A 110 -7.66 -25.65 -15.85
N SER A 111 -8.02 -25.01 -14.73
CA SER A 111 -8.77 -25.64 -13.64
C SER A 111 -10.07 -26.32 -14.08
N ARG A 112 -10.78 -25.72 -15.04
CA ARG A 112 -12.04 -26.27 -15.58
C ARG A 112 -11.81 -27.50 -16.45
N GLU A 113 -10.77 -27.51 -17.29
CA GLU A 113 -10.48 -28.62 -18.19
C GLU A 113 -10.04 -29.88 -17.42
N LEU A 114 -9.32 -29.69 -16.31
CA LEU A 114 -8.88 -30.79 -15.44
C LEU A 114 -9.90 -31.17 -14.36
N GLY A 115 -11.01 -30.44 -14.22
CA GLY A 115 -12.04 -30.73 -13.22
C GLY A 115 -11.48 -30.76 -11.79
N SER A 116 -10.66 -29.78 -11.42
CA SER A 116 -9.99 -29.75 -10.12
C SER A 116 -10.10 -28.39 -9.40
N PRO A 117 -10.93 -28.28 -8.33
CA PRO A 117 -11.00 -27.07 -7.52
C PRO A 117 -9.68 -26.76 -6.80
N GLU A 118 -8.85 -27.78 -6.56
CA GLU A 118 -7.55 -27.64 -5.91
C GLU A 118 -6.60 -26.73 -6.71
N MET A 119 -6.66 -26.77 -8.04
CA MET A 119 -5.84 -25.90 -8.90
C MET A 119 -6.19 -24.42 -8.73
N VAL A 120 -7.46 -24.10 -8.50
CA VAL A 120 -7.89 -22.71 -8.23
C VAL A 120 -7.33 -22.23 -6.88
N ILE A 121 -7.40 -23.06 -5.84
CA ILE A 121 -6.89 -22.74 -4.50
C ILE A 121 -5.36 -22.54 -4.53
N ILE A 122 -4.63 -23.41 -5.23
CA ILE A 122 -3.19 -23.30 -5.39
C ILE A 122 -2.84 -22.04 -6.21
N GLY A 123 -3.54 -21.81 -7.33
CA GLY A 123 -3.34 -20.60 -8.14
C GLY A 123 -3.58 -19.31 -7.37
N ARG A 124 -4.62 -19.26 -6.53
CA ARG A 124 -4.91 -18.12 -5.65
C ARG A 124 -3.82 -17.91 -4.60
N SER A 125 -3.31 -18.98 -4.01
CA SER A 125 -2.20 -18.92 -3.05
C SER A 125 -0.93 -18.36 -3.69
N ILE A 126 -0.56 -18.84 -4.89
CA ILE A 126 0.63 -18.37 -5.63
C ILE A 126 0.45 -16.91 -6.08
N THR A 127 -0.76 -16.53 -6.52
CA THR A 127 -1.04 -15.14 -6.90
C THR A 127 -0.99 -14.20 -5.70
N GLY A 128 -1.43 -14.67 -4.53
CA GLY A 128 -1.26 -13.98 -3.24
C GLY A 128 0.21 -13.77 -2.91
N LEU A 129 1.04 -14.81 -3.07
CA LEU A 129 2.49 -14.74 -2.86
C LEU A 129 3.14 -13.66 -3.76
N HIS A 130 2.79 -13.67 -5.05
CA HIS A 130 3.22 -12.63 -6.00
C HIS A 130 2.78 -11.23 -5.55
N ALA A 131 1.51 -11.05 -5.17
CA ALA A 131 0.96 -9.79 -4.72
C ALA A 131 1.70 -9.22 -3.49
N GLY A 132 1.95 -10.07 -2.48
CA GLY A 132 2.68 -9.67 -1.27
C GLY A 132 4.10 -9.21 -1.57
N ILE A 133 4.81 -9.92 -2.45
CA ILE A 133 6.15 -9.50 -2.90
C ILE A 133 6.07 -8.15 -3.62
N CYS A 134 5.15 -8.01 -4.57
CA CYS A 134 5.05 -6.82 -5.41
C CYS A 134 4.67 -5.56 -4.64
N LEU A 135 3.75 -5.66 -3.66
CA LEU A 135 3.35 -4.53 -2.83
C LEU A 135 4.53 -3.92 -2.05
N SER A 136 5.54 -4.71 -1.73
CA SER A 136 6.75 -4.23 -1.06
C SER A 136 7.84 -3.81 -2.05
N VAL A 137 8.07 -4.57 -3.13
CA VAL A 137 9.17 -4.29 -4.08
C VAL A 137 8.88 -3.09 -5.00
N VAL A 138 7.64 -2.92 -5.45
CA VAL A 138 7.28 -1.84 -6.39
C VAL A 138 7.57 -0.44 -5.80
N PRO A 139 7.04 -0.05 -4.62
CA PRO A 139 7.33 1.26 -4.06
C PRO A 139 8.81 1.43 -3.71
N LEU A 140 9.49 0.34 -3.31
CA LEU A 140 10.93 0.36 -3.08
C LEU A 140 11.69 0.67 -4.38
N TYR A 141 11.39 -0.05 -5.46
CA TYR A 141 12.04 0.13 -6.75
C TYR A 141 11.78 1.52 -7.33
N LEU A 142 10.53 1.99 -7.31
CA LEU A 142 10.17 3.34 -7.76
C LEU A 142 10.82 4.42 -6.90
N GLY A 143 10.89 4.23 -5.59
CA GLY A 143 11.54 5.16 -4.67
C GLY A 143 13.05 5.25 -4.85
N GLU A 144 13.70 4.17 -5.31
CA GLU A 144 15.15 4.12 -5.58
C GLU A 144 15.55 4.71 -6.94
N ILE A 145 14.66 4.67 -7.93
CA ILE A 145 14.90 5.27 -9.26
C ILE A 145 14.37 6.71 -9.37
N ALA A 146 13.54 7.14 -8.42
CA ALA A 146 12.90 8.45 -8.45
C ALA A 146 13.87 9.60 -8.16
N PRO A 147 13.86 10.67 -8.97
CA PRO A 147 14.52 11.92 -8.60
C PRO A 147 13.81 12.56 -7.40
N LYS A 148 14.55 13.28 -6.54
CA LYS A 148 14.04 13.85 -5.28
C LYS A 148 12.73 14.62 -5.44
N ASN A 149 12.64 15.42 -6.50
CA ASN A 149 11.49 16.28 -6.76
C ASN A 149 10.23 15.52 -7.23
N LEU A 150 10.37 14.31 -7.77
CA LEU A 150 9.26 13.50 -8.30
C LEU A 150 8.97 12.24 -7.48
N ARG A 151 9.72 12.01 -6.39
CA ARG A 151 9.56 10.83 -5.53
C ARG A 151 8.16 10.69 -4.96
N GLY A 152 7.50 11.82 -4.63
CA GLY A 152 6.10 11.83 -4.21
C GLY A 152 5.14 11.33 -5.31
N PHE A 153 5.26 11.86 -6.53
CA PHE A 153 4.42 11.46 -7.66
C PHE A 153 4.63 9.98 -8.03
N LEU A 154 5.88 9.53 -8.13
CA LEU A 154 6.22 8.14 -8.45
C LEU A 154 5.77 7.17 -7.35
N GLY A 155 5.76 7.62 -6.09
CA GLY A 155 5.22 6.86 -4.96
C GLY A 155 3.69 6.69 -5.00
N LEU A 156 2.96 7.58 -5.69
CA LEU A 156 1.50 7.50 -5.83
C LEU A 156 1.05 6.61 -6.99
N MET A 157 1.91 6.39 -8.01
CA MET A 157 1.58 5.57 -9.18
C MET A 157 1.08 4.16 -8.82
N PRO A 158 1.73 3.39 -7.92
CA PRO A 158 1.25 2.07 -7.52
C PRO A 158 -0.20 2.10 -7.04
N SER A 159 -0.56 3.05 -6.18
CA SER A 159 -1.91 3.18 -5.62
C SER A 159 -2.96 3.45 -6.70
N ILE A 160 -2.66 4.33 -7.66
CA ILE A 160 -3.54 4.62 -8.80
C ILE A 160 -3.78 3.35 -9.63
N PHE A 161 -2.73 2.58 -9.90
CA PHE A 161 -2.84 1.33 -10.65
C PHE A 161 -3.58 0.23 -9.90
N ILE A 162 -3.49 0.19 -8.55
CA ILE A 162 -4.33 -0.71 -7.74
C ILE A 162 -5.81 -0.38 -7.96
N CYS A 163 -6.19 0.89 -7.87
CA CYS A 163 -7.57 1.33 -8.13
C CYS A 163 -8.01 0.97 -9.56
N LEU A 164 -7.15 1.19 -10.55
CA LEU A 164 -7.42 0.82 -11.95
C LEU A 164 -7.59 -0.69 -12.12
N GLY A 165 -6.84 -1.49 -11.36
CA GLY A 165 -6.95 -2.95 -11.36
C GLY A 165 -8.31 -3.42 -10.82
N VAL A 166 -8.74 -2.86 -9.68
CA VAL A 166 -10.08 -3.14 -9.11
C VAL A 166 -11.17 -2.74 -10.10
N PHE A 167 -11.09 -1.55 -10.67
CA PHE A 167 -12.03 -1.06 -11.68
C PHE A 167 -12.07 -2.00 -12.91
N SER A 168 -10.91 -2.40 -13.42
CA SER A 168 -10.82 -3.29 -14.58
C SER A 168 -11.43 -4.67 -14.30
N ALA A 169 -11.24 -5.22 -13.09
CA ALA A 169 -11.88 -6.47 -12.69
C ALA A 169 -13.42 -6.34 -12.64
N GLN A 170 -13.95 -5.23 -12.16
CA GLN A 170 -15.40 -5.00 -12.13
C GLN A 170 -15.98 -4.87 -13.54
N VAL A 171 -15.31 -4.12 -14.43
CA VAL A 171 -15.74 -3.94 -15.82
C VAL A 171 -15.70 -5.28 -16.57
N LEU A 172 -14.59 -6.00 -16.51
CA LEU A 172 -14.44 -7.29 -17.19
C LEU A 172 -15.34 -8.37 -16.59
N GLY A 173 -15.70 -8.24 -15.30
CA GLY A 173 -16.64 -9.11 -14.60
C GLY A 173 -18.11 -8.92 -14.99
N LEU A 174 -18.45 -7.98 -15.87
CA LEU A 174 -19.83 -7.84 -16.36
C LEU A 174 -20.26 -9.09 -17.15
N PRO A 175 -21.55 -9.52 -17.05
CA PRO A 175 -22.06 -10.70 -17.75
C PRO A 175 -22.01 -10.58 -19.28
N GLU A 176 -21.91 -9.35 -19.81
CA GLU A 176 -21.76 -9.10 -21.24
C GLU A 176 -20.34 -9.38 -21.77
N LEU A 177 -19.33 -9.30 -20.89
CA LEU A 177 -17.91 -9.47 -21.22
C LEU A 177 -17.43 -10.89 -20.85
N LEU A 178 -16.74 -11.04 -19.72
CA LEU A 178 -16.16 -12.32 -19.27
C LEU A 178 -16.92 -12.93 -18.09
N GLY A 179 -18.00 -12.30 -17.62
CA GLY A 179 -18.84 -12.80 -16.53
C GLY A 179 -19.73 -13.99 -16.87
N LYS A 180 -19.69 -14.52 -18.10
CA LYS A 180 -20.46 -15.72 -18.48
C LYS A 180 -19.83 -16.97 -17.89
N GLU A 181 -20.66 -17.96 -17.59
CA GLU A 181 -20.26 -19.27 -17.06
C GLU A 181 -19.15 -19.95 -17.89
N ARG A 182 -19.08 -19.70 -19.21
CA ARG A 182 -18.02 -20.29 -20.06
C ARG A 182 -16.64 -19.68 -19.85
N TYR A 183 -16.56 -18.40 -19.47
CA TYR A 183 -15.33 -17.61 -19.50
C TYR A 183 -14.73 -17.30 -18.13
N TRP A 184 -15.32 -17.77 -17.02
CA TRP A 184 -14.76 -17.52 -15.69
C TRP A 184 -13.31 -18.01 -15.47
N PRO A 185 -12.83 -19.15 -16.04
CA PRO A 185 -11.43 -19.55 -15.88
C PRO A 185 -10.50 -18.62 -16.66
N LEU A 186 -10.93 -18.20 -17.86
CA LEU A 186 -10.23 -17.21 -18.68
C LEU A 186 -10.15 -15.86 -17.95
N PHE A 187 -11.23 -15.45 -17.28
CA PHE A 187 -11.28 -14.23 -16.47
C PHE A 187 -10.23 -14.25 -15.35
N LEU A 188 -10.06 -15.37 -14.65
CA LEU A 188 -8.97 -15.53 -13.67
C LEU A 188 -7.58 -15.56 -14.32
N ALA A 189 -7.47 -16.11 -15.53
CA ALA A 189 -6.21 -16.23 -16.27
C ALA A 189 -5.76 -14.93 -16.99
N VAL A 190 -6.61 -13.89 -17.08
CA VAL A 190 -6.24 -12.60 -17.72
C VAL A 190 -4.97 -11.99 -17.12
N VAL A 191 -4.66 -12.28 -15.84
CA VAL A 191 -3.44 -11.85 -15.14
C VAL A 191 -2.15 -12.24 -15.86
N VAL A 192 -2.19 -13.26 -16.73
CA VAL A 192 -1.05 -13.71 -17.55
C VAL A 192 -0.63 -12.63 -18.55
N VAL A 193 -1.56 -11.83 -19.08
CA VAL A 193 -1.26 -10.79 -20.08
C VAL A 193 -0.35 -9.70 -19.51
N PRO A 194 -0.74 -8.97 -18.45
CA PRO A 194 0.11 -7.93 -17.88
C PRO A 194 1.38 -8.50 -17.23
N ALA A 195 1.34 -9.73 -16.71
CA ALA A 195 2.54 -10.41 -16.20
C ALA A 195 3.55 -10.74 -17.30
N SER A 196 3.10 -11.21 -18.45
CA SER A 196 3.96 -11.50 -19.61
C SER A 196 4.59 -10.22 -20.15
N LEU A 197 3.78 -9.15 -20.25
CA LEU A 197 4.25 -7.84 -20.67
C LEU A 197 5.34 -7.32 -19.73
N GLN A 198 5.11 -7.38 -18.41
CA GLN A 198 6.12 -7.01 -17.43
C GLN A 198 7.35 -7.90 -17.54
N LEU A 199 7.20 -9.21 -17.66
CA LEU A 199 8.35 -10.10 -17.80
C LEU A 199 9.19 -9.75 -19.02
N LEU A 200 8.59 -9.50 -20.19
CA LEU A 200 9.32 -9.19 -21.42
C LEU A 200 10.00 -7.81 -21.35
N LEU A 201 9.26 -6.76 -21.01
CA LEU A 201 9.77 -5.39 -21.04
C LEU A 201 10.69 -5.06 -19.86
N LEU A 202 10.53 -5.70 -18.71
CA LEU A 202 11.38 -5.45 -17.54
C LEU A 202 12.84 -5.86 -17.82
N HIS A 203 13.08 -6.76 -18.79
CA HIS A 203 14.44 -7.13 -19.18
C HIS A 203 15.22 -5.99 -19.85
N CYS A 204 14.51 -5.04 -20.46
CA CYS A 204 15.10 -3.91 -21.17
C CYS A 204 15.54 -2.76 -20.24
N PHE A 205 15.12 -2.77 -18.97
CA PHE A 205 15.36 -1.68 -18.04
C PHE A 205 16.47 -2.02 -17.03
N PRO A 206 17.36 -1.06 -16.70
CA PRO A 206 18.46 -1.33 -15.79
C PRO A 206 17.97 -1.65 -14.37
N GLU A 207 18.81 -2.32 -13.61
CA GLU A 207 18.52 -2.62 -12.20
C GLU A 207 18.59 -1.35 -11.34
N SER A 208 18.06 -1.41 -10.11
CA SER A 208 18.07 -0.27 -9.20
C SER A 208 19.51 0.25 -9.00
N PRO A 209 19.79 1.54 -9.26
CA PRO A 209 21.12 2.11 -9.07
C PRO A 209 21.60 1.99 -7.62
N ARG A 210 20.66 2.05 -6.66
CA ARG A 210 20.95 1.89 -5.23
C ARG A 210 21.39 0.47 -4.91
N TYR A 211 20.73 -0.54 -5.49
CA TYR A 211 21.13 -1.93 -5.32
C TYR A 211 22.50 -2.21 -5.94
N LEU A 212 22.77 -1.68 -7.14
CA LEU A 212 24.07 -1.85 -7.82
C LEU A 212 25.21 -1.22 -7.00
N LEU A 213 24.98 -0.03 -6.44
CA LEU A 213 25.98 0.69 -5.66
C LEU A 213 26.23 0.06 -4.29
N ILE A 214 25.15 -0.24 -3.53
CA ILE A 214 25.26 -0.66 -2.13
C ILE A 214 25.54 -2.16 -2.02
N GLU A 215 24.79 -2.99 -2.73
CA GLU A 215 24.85 -4.45 -2.55
C GLU A 215 25.92 -5.10 -3.43
N LYS A 216 26.08 -4.61 -4.67
CA LYS A 216 27.05 -5.16 -5.64
C LYS A 216 28.38 -4.40 -5.69
N ASN A 217 28.49 -3.24 -5.03
CA ASN A 217 29.67 -2.36 -5.08
C ASN A 217 30.06 -1.95 -6.52
N ASP A 218 29.10 -1.94 -7.45
CA ASP A 218 29.31 -1.63 -8.86
C ASP A 218 28.95 -0.16 -9.15
N VAL A 219 29.96 0.70 -8.95
CA VAL A 219 29.83 2.15 -9.19
C VAL A 219 29.61 2.46 -10.68
N CYS A 220 30.21 1.68 -11.58
CA CYS A 220 30.07 1.90 -13.02
C CYS A 220 28.65 1.56 -13.48
N GLY A 221 28.13 0.40 -13.08
CA GLY A 221 26.75 -0.02 -13.36
C GLY A 221 25.71 0.91 -12.75
N ALA A 222 25.92 1.38 -11.51
CA ALA A 222 25.04 2.35 -10.87
C ALA A 222 25.01 3.70 -11.62
N THR A 223 26.18 4.18 -12.08
CA THR A 223 26.29 5.43 -12.86
C THR A 223 25.56 5.31 -14.19
N GLU A 224 25.73 4.18 -14.90
CA GLU A 224 25.06 3.96 -16.18
C GLU A 224 23.54 3.82 -16.03
N ALA A 225 23.08 3.13 -14.98
CA ALA A 225 21.67 3.06 -14.66
C ALA A 225 21.08 4.46 -14.37
N LEU A 226 21.79 5.29 -13.59
CA LEU A 226 21.38 6.68 -13.33
C LEU A 226 21.35 7.53 -14.61
N ARG A 227 22.34 7.42 -15.50
CA ARG A 227 22.32 8.10 -16.81
C ARG A 227 21.09 7.72 -17.62
N ARG A 228 20.74 6.43 -17.63
CA ARG A 228 19.55 5.90 -18.31
C ARG A 228 18.26 6.47 -17.71
N PHE A 229 18.15 6.55 -16.39
CA PHE A 229 16.95 7.05 -15.71
C PHE A 229 16.81 8.58 -15.74
N LEU A 230 17.89 9.32 -15.53
CA LEU A 230 17.86 10.80 -15.50
C LEU A 230 18.01 11.41 -16.89
N GLY A 231 18.46 10.64 -17.88
CA GLY A 231 18.67 11.12 -19.26
C GLY A 231 19.76 12.20 -19.37
N THR A 232 20.58 12.38 -18.33
CA THR A 232 21.66 13.36 -18.28
C THR A 232 23.01 12.66 -18.12
N PRO A 233 24.05 13.12 -18.83
CA PRO A 233 25.40 12.56 -18.69
C PRO A 233 26.04 12.94 -17.34
N ASP A 234 25.64 14.08 -16.79
CA ASP A 234 26.09 14.57 -15.49
C ASP A 234 25.20 14.02 -14.37
N VAL A 235 25.66 12.92 -13.77
CA VAL A 235 25.03 12.23 -12.63
C VAL A 235 26.02 12.06 -11.48
N GLN A 236 27.19 12.72 -11.53
CA GLN A 236 28.22 12.55 -10.50
C GLN A 236 27.73 13.02 -9.13
N ASP A 237 27.01 14.14 -9.07
CA ASP A 237 26.40 14.64 -7.83
C ASP A 237 25.40 13.64 -7.22
N ALA A 238 24.56 13.02 -8.06
CA ALA A 238 23.58 12.03 -7.61
C ALA A 238 24.25 10.74 -7.10
N VAL A 239 25.32 10.30 -7.79
CA VAL A 239 26.12 9.15 -7.35
C VAL A 239 26.84 9.46 -6.04
N GLN A 240 27.40 10.65 -5.90
CA GLN A 240 28.11 11.09 -4.70
C GLN A 240 27.17 11.16 -3.50
N GLU A 241 25.99 11.74 -3.69
CA GLU A 241 24.95 11.77 -2.66
C GLU A 241 24.52 10.35 -2.23
N MET A 242 24.32 9.44 -3.19
CA MET A 242 23.98 8.05 -2.87
C MET A 242 25.09 7.35 -2.07
N LYS A 243 26.36 7.67 -2.33
CA LYS A 243 27.50 7.18 -1.52
C LYS A 243 27.50 7.78 -0.11
N GLU A 244 27.10 9.03 0.05
CA GLU A 244 26.97 9.68 1.36
C GLU A 244 25.82 9.09 2.18
N GLU A 245 24.65 8.86 1.56
CA GLU A 245 23.56 8.09 2.17
C GLU A 245 24.01 6.67 2.55
N GLN A 246 24.80 6.02 1.71
CA GLN A 246 25.33 4.68 2.03
C GLN A 246 26.23 4.74 3.26
N ARG A 247 27.16 5.71 3.34
CA ARG A 247 28.07 5.84 4.49
C ARG A 247 27.29 6.03 5.79
N SER A 248 26.26 6.88 5.79
CA SER A 248 25.43 7.09 6.97
C SER A 248 24.57 5.86 7.32
N LEU A 249 24.09 5.11 6.34
CA LEU A 249 23.33 3.88 6.58
C LEU A 249 24.21 2.70 7.01
N SER A 250 25.46 2.63 6.55
CA SER A 250 26.41 1.57 6.94
C SER A 250 26.83 1.66 8.41
N SER A 251 26.72 2.85 9.02
CA SER A 251 26.91 3.04 10.46
C SER A 251 25.70 2.64 11.31
N VAL A 252 24.55 2.35 10.69
CA VAL A 252 23.33 1.95 11.38
C VAL A 252 23.14 0.45 11.16
N GLU A 253 23.35 -0.35 12.21
CA GLU A 253 23.04 -1.79 12.17
C GLU A 253 21.57 -1.99 11.80
N THR A 254 21.28 -2.85 10.81
CA THR A 254 19.91 -3.18 10.45
C THR A 254 19.28 -4.00 11.58
N THR A 255 18.45 -3.34 12.39
CA THR A 255 17.78 -3.94 13.54
C THR A 255 16.77 -4.99 13.11
N SER A 256 16.81 -6.17 13.74
CA SER A 256 15.85 -7.25 13.46
C SER A 256 14.43 -6.86 13.88
N VAL A 257 13.40 -7.39 13.21
CA VAL A 257 11.98 -7.14 13.54
C VAL A 257 11.66 -7.45 15.01
N GLY A 258 12.27 -8.51 15.56
CA GLY A 258 12.12 -8.86 16.97
C GLY A 258 12.81 -7.89 17.94
N GLN A 259 13.88 -7.23 17.48
CA GLN A 259 14.57 -6.19 18.24
C GLN A 259 13.80 -4.86 18.18
N LEU A 260 13.17 -4.50 17.04
CA LEU A 260 12.27 -3.34 16.95
C LEU A 260 11.11 -3.40 17.96
N LEU A 261 10.52 -4.59 18.14
CA LEU A 261 9.42 -4.77 19.10
C LEU A 261 9.88 -4.72 20.56
N ARG A 262 11.15 -5.03 20.82
CA ARG A 262 11.75 -4.97 22.17
C ARG A 262 12.26 -3.57 22.51
N ASP A 263 12.65 -2.78 21.52
CA ASP A 263 13.16 -1.43 21.72
C ASP A 263 12.05 -0.48 22.18
N ARG A 264 12.19 0.04 23.40
CA ARG A 264 11.22 0.92 24.05
C ARG A 264 11.07 2.25 23.31
N ALA A 265 12.08 2.70 22.55
CA ALA A 265 12.05 3.96 21.81
C ALA A 265 11.10 3.91 20.60
N VAL A 266 11.08 2.80 19.86
CA VAL A 266 10.30 2.65 18.61
C VAL A 266 9.09 1.72 18.75
N ARG A 267 8.92 1.05 19.89
CA ARG A 267 7.79 0.13 20.14
C ARG A 267 6.43 0.80 19.95
N TRP A 268 6.23 2.00 20.47
CA TRP A 268 4.95 2.70 20.31
C TRP A 268 4.67 3.09 18.86
N GLN A 269 5.70 3.49 18.11
CA GLN A 269 5.57 3.78 16.68
C GLN A 269 5.20 2.51 15.89
N THR A 270 5.90 1.40 16.17
CA THR A 270 5.64 0.10 15.54
C THR A 270 4.24 -0.41 15.87
N LEU A 271 3.81 -0.28 17.13
CA LEU A 271 2.47 -0.67 17.57
C LEU A 271 1.39 0.20 16.91
N SER A 272 1.59 1.52 16.81
CA SER A 272 0.67 2.41 16.11
C SER A 272 0.51 2.03 14.65
N VAL A 273 1.61 1.73 13.94
CA VAL A 273 1.55 1.27 12.54
C VAL A 273 0.81 -0.06 12.44
N ALA A 274 1.05 -1.01 13.36
CA ALA A 274 0.35 -2.29 13.38
C ALA A 274 -1.16 -2.12 13.62
N VAL A 275 -1.53 -1.29 14.59
CA VAL A 275 -2.94 -1.00 14.95
C VAL A 275 -3.66 -0.30 13.80
N VAL A 276 -3.02 0.67 13.15
CA VAL A 276 -3.61 1.38 11.99
C VAL A 276 -3.83 0.41 10.83
N ASN A 277 -2.84 -0.42 10.49
CA ASN A 277 -2.98 -1.40 9.40
C ASN A 277 -4.04 -2.48 9.72
N ALA A 278 -4.09 -2.94 10.98
CA ALA A 278 -5.12 -3.88 11.43
C ALA A 278 -6.51 -3.23 11.37
N GLY A 279 -6.64 -1.98 11.84
CA GLY A 279 -7.88 -1.21 11.77
C GLY A 279 -8.36 -0.98 10.34
N MET A 280 -7.45 -0.71 9.41
CA MET A 280 -7.78 -0.58 7.99
C MET A 280 -8.34 -1.89 7.42
N GLN A 281 -7.72 -3.05 7.68
CA GLN A 281 -8.24 -4.33 7.19
C GLN A 281 -9.56 -4.74 7.89
N LEU A 282 -9.67 -4.49 9.20
CA LEU A 282 -10.87 -4.82 9.99
C LEU A 282 -12.04 -3.88 9.75
N SER A 283 -11.83 -2.73 9.10
CA SER A 283 -12.90 -1.82 8.67
C SER A 283 -13.88 -2.48 7.69
N GLY A 284 -13.50 -3.61 7.08
CA GLY A 284 -14.32 -4.32 6.11
C GLY A 284 -14.27 -3.73 4.71
N ILE A 285 -13.30 -2.86 4.40
CA ILE A 285 -13.14 -2.30 3.05
C ILE A 285 -13.07 -3.38 1.96
N ASP A 286 -12.34 -4.47 2.24
CA ASP A 286 -12.23 -5.61 1.33
C ASP A 286 -13.49 -6.49 1.31
N ALA A 287 -14.37 -6.38 2.32
CA ALA A 287 -15.66 -7.06 2.42
C ALA A 287 -16.82 -6.27 1.77
N VAL A 288 -16.64 -4.98 1.48
CA VAL A 288 -17.59 -4.19 0.69
C VAL A 288 -17.41 -4.44 -0.81
N SER A 289 -16.16 -4.64 -1.25
CA SER A 289 -15.82 -4.95 -2.65
C SER A 289 -16.56 -6.17 -3.27
N PRO A 290 -16.91 -7.24 -2.53
CA PRO A 290 -17.67 -8.39 -3.04
C PRO A 290 -19.18 -8.14 -3.07
N THR A 291 -19.68 -7.32 -2.14
CA THR A 291 -21.12 -7.16 -1.88
C THR A 291 -21.79 -6.19 -2.86
N GLY A 292 -21.02 -5.32 -3.52
CA GLY A 292 -21.53 -4.36 -4.52
C GLY A 292 -22.13 -4.96 -5.79
N SER A 293 -22.02 -6.28 -5.99
CA SER A 293 -22.69 -7.02 -7.09
C SER A 293 -24.04 -7.61 -6.69
N SER A 294 -24.40 -7.57 -5.39
CA SER A 294 -25.72 -7.98 -4.91
C SER A 294 -26.61 -6.73 -4.82
N PRO A 295 -27.77 -6.68 -5.50
CA PRO A 295 -28.64 -5.51 -5.54
C PRO A 295 -29.43 -5.34 -4.23
N ARG A 296 -28.74 -5.04 -3.11
CA ARG A 296 -29.36 -4.61 -1.86
C ARG A 296 -28.61 -3.41 -1.28
N ASP A 297 -29.33 -2.29 -1.29
CA ASP A 297 -29.09 -1.01 -0.60
C ASP A 297 -28.15 0.05 -1.24
N PRO A 298 -28.73 0.99 -2.02
CA PRO A 298 -28.08 2.24 -2.45
C PRO A 298 -27.53 3.11 -1.29
N ALA A 299 -28.03 2.91 -0.07
CA ALA A 299 -27.62 3.66 1.12
C ALA A 299 -26.23 3.28 1.68
N LEU A 300 -25.63 2.19 1.20
CA LEU A 300 -24.25 1.80 1.54
C LEU A 300 -23.22 2.49 0.65
N TRP A 301 -23.57 2.78 -0.61
CA TRP A 301 -22.73 3.53 -1.56
C TRP A 301 -22.40 4.93 -1.03
N GLY A 302 -23.42 5.66 -0.56
CA GLY A 302 -23.24 7.00 0.01
C GLY A 302 -22.41 7.04 1.30
N ARG A 303 -22.30 5.92 2.04
CA ARG A 303 -21.44 5.83 3.24
C ARG A 303 -19.99 5.48 2.93
N ALA A 304 -19.73 4.68 1.90
CA ALA A 304 -18.37 4.37 1.47
C ALA A 304 -17.64 5.59 0.88
N GLU A 305 -18.36 6.41 0.10
CA GLU A 305 -17.82 7.66 -0.47
C GLU A 305 -17.46 8.69 0.62
N THR A 306 -18.24 8.77 1.71
CA THR A 306 -17.96 9.68 2.82
C THR A 306 -16.69 9.33 3.61
N TRP A 307 -16.26 8.06 3.63
CA TRP A 307 -15.05 7.65 4.37
C TRP A 307 -13.76 7.73 3.54
N GLN A 308 -13.83 7.60 2.22
CA GLN A 308 -12.68 7.87 1.35
C GLN A 308 -12.30 9.36 1.33
N LEU A 309 -13.25 10.27 1.57
CA LEU A 309 -13.01 11.70 1.73
C LEU A 309 -12.43 12.09 3.11
N VAL A 310 -12.48 11.19 4.11
CA VAL A 310 -12.01 11.44 5.49
C VAL A 310 -10.65 10.77 5.78
N ALA A 311 -10.13 9.94 4.88
CA ALA A 311 -8.75 9.48 4.96
C ALA A 311 -7.82 10.68 4.71
N PRO A 312 -7.02 11.12 5.70
CA PRO A 312 -6.17 12.28 5.51
C PRO A 312 -5.15 11.95 4.44
N SER A 313 -5.17 12.75 3.36
CA SER A 313 -4.01 12.99 2.53
C SER A 313 -2.83 13.21 3.48
N SER A 314 -1.86 12.30 3.48
CA SER A 314 -0.59 12.47 4.19
C SER A 314 0.24 13.54 3.48
N GLY A 315 -0.23 14.79 3.57
CA GLY A 315 0.60 15.97 3.55
C GLY A 315 0.99 16.23 4.99
N ALA A 316 2.24 15.93 5.34
CA ALA A 316 2.81 16.41 6.59
C ALA A 316 2.62 17.95 6.64
N PRO A 317 2.11 18.54 7.73
CA PRO A 317 2.18 19.97 7.88
C PRO A 317 3.67 20.33 7.99
N LEU A 318 4.13 21.12 7.01
CA LEU A 318 5.35 21.90 7.11
C LEU A 318 5.34 22.60 8.48
N LEU A 319 6.26 22.19 9.35
CA LEU A 319 6.65 22.98 10.52
C LEU A 319 7.14 24.32 9.98
N THR A 320 6.28 25.33 10.04
CA THR A 320 6.67 26.72 9.86
C THR A 320 7.58 27.08 11.04
N PRO A 321 8.81 27.57 10.81
CA PRO A 321 9.59 28.15 11.89
C PRO A 321 8.90 29.44 12.33
N SER A 322 8.53 29.52 13.61
CA SER A 322 8.03 30.73 14.25
C SER A 322 8.97 31.92 13.97
N PRO A 323 8.46 33.09 13.56
CA PRO A 323 9.30 34.24 13.35
C PRO A 323 9.78 34.81 14.69
N VAL A 324 11.10 34.79 14.87
CA VAL A 324 11.84 35.60 15.85
C VAL A 324 11.62 37.07 15.50
N PRO A 325 11.09 37.93 16.38
CA PRO A 325 11.02 39.36 16.11
C PRO A 325 12.38 40.00 16.38
N HIS A 326 13.12 40.33 15.32
CA HIS A 326 14.28 41.22 15.40
C HIS A 326 13.84 42.68 15.24
N ARG A 327 14.29 43.48 16.21
CA ARG A 327 14.11 44.93 16.43
C ARG A 327 14.54 45.83 15.28
N SER A 328 13.84 46.95 15.14
CA SER A 328 14.39 48.32 14.98
C SER A 328 13.22 49.31 14.93
N GLY A 329 13.13 50.44 15.62
CA GLY A 329 13.97 51.19 16.55
C GLY A 329 13.17 52.46 16.91
N PHE A 330 13.52 53.14 18.00
CA PHE A 330 13.49 54.61 18.21
C PHE A 330 13.56 54.94 19.72
N THR A 331 14.80 55.30 20.12
CA THR A 331 15.26 56.33 21.08
C THR A 331 14.76 56.42 22.54
N PRO A 332 15.66 56.78 23.49
CA PRO A 332 15.41 56.74 24.94
C PRO A 332 15.23 58.13 25.61
N THR A 333 14.89 58.09 26.92
CA THR A 333 15.02 59.11 28.00
C THR A 333 13.80 60.00 28.32
N PRO A 334 13.66 60.55 29.56
CA PRO A 334 14.08 60.05 30.88
C PRO A 334 13.04 60.25 32.02
N SER A 335 13.28 59.52 33.12
CA SER A 335 13.05 59.81 34.57
C SER A 335 11.90 60.70 35.09
N SER A 336 11.27 60.18 36.16
CA SER A 336 10.86 60.84 37.42
C SER A 336 9.35 60.93 37.70
N ARG A 337 8.87 60.23 38.74
CA ARG A 337 8.42 60.87 40.00
C ARG A 337 7.83 59.88 41.00
N THR A 338 8.36 60.02 42.20
CA THR A 338 8.04 59.50 43.53
C THR A 338 6.67 59.91 44.06
N ARG A 339 6.08 59.01 44.87
CA ARG A 339 5.42 59.22 46.19
C ARG A 339 4.10 60.02 46.26
N ALA A 340 3.03 59.40 46.79
CA ALA A 340 2.26 59.86 47.98
C ALA A 340 0.97 59.03 48.26
N SER A 341 0.85 58.49 49.48
CA SER A 341 -0.41 58.38 50.28
C SER A 341 -0.43 59.60 51.25
N PRO A 342 -1.49 59.96 52.06
CA PRO A 342 -2.54 59.12 52.68
C PRO A 342 -3.95 59.76 52.95
N GLY A 343 -4.92 58.94 53.43
CA GLY A 343 -5.87 59.31 54.50
C GLY A 343 -7.32 59.76 54.17
N PRO A 344 -8.24 59.86 55.18
CA PRO A 344 -9.28 58.84 55.46
C PRO A 344 -10.72 59.42 55.66
N ARG A 345 -11.74 58.54 55.84
CA ARG A 345 -12.91 58.70 56.78
C ARG A 345 -13.93 57.53 56.69
N SER A 346 -14.28 56.99 57.86
CA SER A 346 -15.40 56.06 58.21
C SER A 346 -16.59 56.87 58.81
N PRO A 347 -17.81 56.36 59.16
CA PRO A 347 -18.10 55.21 60.08
C PRO A 347 -19.38 54.33 59.85
N THR A 348 -19.25 53.03 60.22
CA THR A 348 -20.11 52.01 60.93
C THR A 348 -21.59 52.29 61.40
N PRO A 349 -22.37 51.33 61.99
CA PRO A 349 -22.58 49.84 61.86
C PRO A 349 -24.10 49.43 62.10
N PRO A 350 -24.54 48.37 62.85
CA PRO A 350 -24.30 46.89 62.91
C PRO A 350 -25.58 46.01 62.79
N TRP A 351 -25.48 44.68 62.60
CA TRP A 351 -26.08 43.56 63.41
C TRP A 351 -26.21 42.21 62.64
N ALA A 352 -25.89 41.10 63.32
CA ALA A 352 -25.89 39.67 62.89
C ALA A 352 -27.23 38.97 63.28
N PRO A 353 -27.46 37.63 63.29
CA PRO A 353 -26.81 36.44 62.69
C PRO A 353 -27.81 35.45 61.97
N ALA A 354 -27.33 34.25 61.61
CA ALA A 354 -27.93 33.06 60.92
C ALA A 354 -29.15 32.37 61.66
N PRO A 355 -29.67 31.14 61.34
CA PRO A 355 -29.37 30.14 60.28
C PRO A 355 -30.57 29.29 59.67
N SER A 356 -30.24 28.43 58.69
CA SER A 356 -30.72 27.04 58.46
C SER A 356 -32.04 26.68 57.71
N ARG A 357 -31.94 25.52 57.01
CA ARG A 357 -32.96 24.58 56.47
C ARG A 357 -33.54 24.90 55.07
N SER A 358 -33.42 24.12 53.99
CA SER A 358 -33.43 22.66 53.67
C SER A 358 -34.77 22.20 53.10
N TRP A 359 -34.72 21.64 51.86
CA TRP A 359 -35.75 20.80 51.17
C TRP A 359 -37.07 21.53 50.83
N GLN A 360 -37.89 21.17 49.85
CA GLN A 360 -38.10 19.96 49.05
C GLN A 360 -39.05 20.33 47.89
N GLY A 361 -39.14 19.46 46.87
CA GLY A 361 -40.16 19.50 45.83
C GLY A 361 -39.82 18.52 44.73
#